data_AF-A0AA45WXG6-F1
#
_entry.id   AF-A0AA45WXG6-F1
#
_cell.length_a   1.000
_cell.length_b   1.000
_cell.length_c   1.000
_cell.angle_alpha   90.00
_cell.angle_beta   90.00
_cell.angle_gamma   90.00
#
_symmetry.space_group_name_H-M   'P 1'
#
loop_
_entity.id
_entity.type
_entity.pdbx_description
1 polymer ?
#
loop_
_entity_poly.entity_id
_entity_poly.type
_entity_poly.pdbx_seq_one_letter_code
_entity_poly.pdbx_strand_id
1 'polypeptide(L)'
;MAINYKKCPRCGKRDSIPIVYGYPTVELAEEAEKGKVVLGGCCVMEDDPEFHCQNCNYQWNRLEAEEAAYGEITGFKASVGGYFDGFTQVHIDFAARQIIRTHSLDDPEAVFSKRLAVKTLKNLPGQLKDMDLLNWKRRYENSQVLDGTQWQVEIQRQGRILRKSGSNGFPDKWDDFCRLIQKISGRPFA
;
A
#
# COMPACT_ATOMS: atom_id res chain seq x y z
N MET A 1 -5.95 2.17 -8.91
CA MET A 1 -5.96 1.32 -7.69
C MET A 1 -4.68 0.51 -7.62
N ALA A 2 -4.02 0.47 -6.47
CA ALA A 2 -2.82 -0.36 -6.28
C ALA A 2 -3.15 -1.82 -5.94
N ILE A 3 -4.38 -2.09 -5.53
CA ILE A 3 -4.90 -3.41 -5.20
C ILE A 3 -5.45 -4.04 -6.48
N ASN A 4 -5.06 -5.30 -6.74
CA ASN A 4 -5.48 -6.03 -7.92
C ASN A 4 -6.44 -7.14 -7.52
N TYR A 5 -7.74 -6.87 -7.62
CA TYR A 5 -8.79 -7.84 -7.27
C TYR A 5 -8.86 -9.04 -8.21
N LYS A 6 -8.19 -9.01 -9.37
CA LYS A 6 -8.03 -10.18 -10.25
C LYS A 6 -7.06 -11.21 -9.67
N LYS A 7 -6.14 -10.80 -8.80
CA LYS A 7 -5.13 -11.68 -8.21
C LYS A 7 -5.72 -12.32 -6.94
N CYS A 8 -5.84 -13.64 -6.95
CA CYS A 8 -6.26 -14.39 -5.78
C CYS A 8 -5.22 -14.23 -4.64
N PRO A 9 -5.61 -13.79 -3.43
CA PRO A 9 -4.67 -13.63 -2.32
C PRO A 9 -4.15 -14.99 -1.80
N ARG A 10 -4.93 -16.08 -1.94
CA ARG A 10 -4.53 -17.42 -1.52
C ARG A 10 -3.52 -18.13 -2.45
N CYS A 11 -3.75 -18.14 -3.76
CA CYS A 11 -2.91 -18.90 -4.72
C CYS A 11 -2.07 -18.03 -5.67
N GLY A 12 -2.26 -16.71 -5.68
CA GLY A 12 -1.50 -15.77 -6.50
C GLY A 12 -1.86 -15.72 -7.99
N LYS A 13 -2.71 -16.61 -8.51
CA LYS A 13 -3.17 -16.58 -9.91
C LYS A 13 -4.09 -15.39 -10.17
N ARG A 14 -4.08 -14.89 -11.42
CA ARG A 14 -4.86 -13.72 -11.86
C ARG A 14 -6.14 -14.13 -12.58
N ASP A 15 -6.92 -14.97 -11.91
CA ASP A 15 -8.05 -15.68 -12.49
C ASP A 15 -9.24 -15.64 -11.52
N SER A 16 -9.63 -14.42 -11.17
CA SER A 16 -10.82 -14.17 -10.36
C SER A 16 -11.97 -13.65 -11.20
N ILE A 17 -13.16 -14.06 -10.79
CA ILE A 17 -14.45 -13.63 -11.34
C ILE A 17 -15.29 -13.04 -10.21
N PRO A 18 -16.21 -12.11 -10.51
CA PRO A 18 -17.05 -11.50 -9.49
C PRO A 18 -18.11 -12.49 -8.98
N ILE A 19 -18.51 -12.29 -7.73
CA ILE A 19 -19.68 -12.91 -7.13
C ILE A 19 -20.82 -11.89 -7.19
N VAL A 20 -21.95 -12.28 -7.75
CA VAL A 20 -23.13 -11.41 -7.91
C VAL A 20 -24.26 -11.95 -7.06
N TYR A 21 -24.84 -11.06 -6.26
CA TYR A 21 -25.93 -11.36 -5.35
C TYR A 21 -27.24 -10.73 -5.83
N GLY A 22 -28.35 -11.26 -5.33
CA GLY A 22 -29.71 -10.87 -5.68
C GLY A 22 -30.38 -11.87 -6.61
N TYR A 23 -31.51 -11.46 -7.18
CA TYR A 23 -32.23 -12.28 -8.16
C TYR A 23 -31.58 -12.13 -9.54
N PRO A 24 -31.09 -13.21 -10.17
CA PRO A 24 -30.39 -13.11 -11.44
C PRO A 24 -31.36 -12.79 -12.58
N THR A 25 -30.94 -11.91 -13.49
CA THR A 25 -31.54 -11.82 -14.81
C THR A 25 -31.15 -13.05 -15.64
N VAL A 26 -31.88 -13.31 -16.73
CA VAL A 26 -31.54 -14.39 -17.68
C VAL A 26 -30.10 -14.26 -18.17
N GLU A 27 -29.68 -13.04 -18.55
CA GLU A 27 -28.30 -12.76 -18.98
C GLU A 27 -27.26 -13.10 -17.91
N LEU A 28 -27.53 -12.76 -16.64
CA LEU A 28 -26.61 -13.07 -15.55
C LEU A 28 -26.52 -14.59 -15.29
N ALA A 29 -27.64 -15.30 -15.40
CA ALA A 29 -27.67 -16.76 -15.30
C ALA A 29 -26.84 -17.42 -16.41
N GLU A 30 -26.96 -16.95 -17.66
CA GLU A 30 -26.13 -17.45 -18.77
C GLU A 30 -24.64 -17.18 -18.56
N GLU A 31 -24.27 -16.00 -18.04
CA GLU A 31 -22.87 -15.68 -17.74
C GLU A 31 -22.31 -16.54 -16.59
N ALA A 32 -23.16 -16.95 -15.64
CA ALA A 32 -22.79 -17.91 -14.60
C ALA A 32 -22.56 -19.31 -15.18
N GLU A 33 -23.41 -19.78 -16.10
CA GLU A 33 -23.22 -21.04 -16.82
C GLU A 33 -21.94 -21.05 -17.66
N LYS A 34 -21.58 -19.90 -18.25
CA LYS A 34 -20.32 -19.68 -18.98
C LYS A 34 -19.11 -19.55 -18.02
N GLY A 35 -19.31 -19.59 -16.70
CA GLY A 35 -18.26 -19.50 -15.70
C GLY A 35 -17.61 -18.12 -15.60
N LYS A 36 -18.29 -17.04 -16.01
CA LYS A 36 -17.74 -15.68 -15.95
C LYS A 36 -18.11 -14.94 -14.67
N VAL A 37 -19.11 -15.42 -13.94
CA VAL A 37 -19.56 -14.92 -12.63
C VAL A 37 -19.98 -16.09 -11.75
N VAL A 38 -20.03 -15.88 -10.43
CA VAL A 38 -20.65 -16.82 -9.47
C VAL A 38 -21.89 -16.17 -8.89
N LEU A 39 -23.00 -16.90 -8.77
CA LEU A 39 -24.19 -16.42 -8.08
C LEU A 39 -24.06 -16.65 -6.57
N GLY A 40 -24.05 -15.58 -5.79
CA GLY A 40 -23.78 -15.59 -4.35
C GLY A 40 -25.00 -15.87 -3.47
N GLY A 41 -26.21 -15.86 -4.04
CA GLY A 41 -27.48 -15.95 -3.29
C GLY A 41 -28.25 -14.62 -3.31
N CYS A 42 -29.35 -14.55 -2.58
CA CYS A 42 -30.28 -13.40 -2.64
C CYS A 42 -29.95 -12.26 -1.66
N CYS A 43 -29.35 -12.55 -0.51
CA CYS A 43 -29.04 -11.58 0.53
C CYS A 43 -27.56 -11.21 0.49
N VAL A 44 -27.25 -9.96 0.80
CA VAL A 44 -25.88 -9.44 0.92
C VAL A 44 -25.65 -8.96 2.34
N MET A 45 -24.58 -9.45 2.94
CA MET A 45 -24.04 -9.05 4.23
C MET A 45 -22.72 -8.29 4.01
N GLU A 46 -22.21 -7.64 5.06
CA GLU A 46 -21.00 -6.80 4.96
C GLU A 46 -19.72 -7.62 4.70
N ASP A 47 -19.66 -8.84 5.21
CA ASP A 47 -18.51 -9.74 5.11
C ASP A 47 -18.58 -10.69 3.91
N ASP A 48 -19.66 -10.63 3.13
CA ASP A 48 -19.87 -11.50 1.99
C ASP A 48 -18.77 -11.34 0.92
N PRO A 49 -18.29 -12.44 0.34
CA PRO A 49 -17.24 -12.40 -0.65
C PRO A 49 -17.70 -11.75 -1.96
N GLU A 50 -16.85 -10.93 -2.55
CA GLU A 50 -17.12 -10.25 -3.82
C GLU A 50 -16.41 -10.90 -5.01
N PHE A 51 -15.42 -11.75 -4.74
CA PHE A 51 -14.54 -12.35 -5.74
C PHE A 51 -14.38 -13.84 -5.48
N HIS A 52 -14.32 -14.61 -6.57
CA HIS A 52 -14.08 -16.04 -6.57
C HIS A 52 -12.89 -16.37 -7.47
N CYS A 53 -11.96 -17.22 -7.00
CA CYS A 53 -10.84 -17.70 -7.82
C CYS A 53 -11.18 -19.01 -8.52
N GLN A 54 -11.15 -19.02 -9.85
CA GLN A 54 -11.45 -20.21 -10.65
C GLN A 54 -10.41 -21.33 -10.51
N ASN A 55 -9.22 -21.02 -10.00
CA ASN A 55 -8.15 -22.00 -9.86
C ASN A 55 -8.14 -22.76 -8.52
N CYS A 56 -8.55 -22.11 -7.42
CA CYS A 56 -8.45 -22.70 -6.08
C CYS A 56 -9.73 -22.58 -5.25
N ASN A 57 -10.81 -22.06 -5.85
CA ASN A 57 -12.13 -21.85 -5.25
C ASN A 57 -12.15 -20.96 -4.01
N TYR A 58 -11.04 -20.29 -3.68
CA TYR A 58 -11.03 -19.29 -2.62
C TYR A 58 -11.93 -18.13 -3.00
N GLN A 59 -12.68 -17.62 -2.02
CA GLN A 59 -13.54 -16.47 -2.16
C GLN A 59 -13.09 -15.41 -1.17
N TRP A 60 -13.22 -14.13 -1.54
CA TRP A 60 -12.82 -13.03 -0.69
C TRP A 60 -13.58 -11.74 -1.00
N ASN A 61 -13.65 -10.85 -0.01
CA ASN A 61 -14.19 -9.50 -0.16
C ASN A 61 -13.08 -8.45 -0.39
N ARG A 62 -13.46 -7.18 -0.56
CA ARG A 62 -12.48 -6.08 -0.72
C ARG A 62 -11.56 -5.91 0.48
N LEU A 63 -12.06 -6.08 1.70
CA LEU A 63 -11.28 -5.91 2.92
C LEU A 63 -10.13 -6.93 2.98
N GLU A 64 -10.41 -8.20 2.68
CA GLU A 64 -9.39 -9.24 2.61
C GLU A 64 -8.38 -8.99 1.48
N ALA A 65 -8.83 -8.48 0.33
CA ALA A 65 -7.93 -8.10 -0.76
C ALA A 65 -6.99 -6.94 -0.37
N GLU A 66 -7.48 -5.96 0.38
CA GLU A 66 -6.69 -4.89 0.97
C GLU A 66 -5.65 -5.44 1.95
N GLU A 67 -6.08 -6.25 2.90
CA GLU A 67 -5.20 -6.87 3.91
C GLU A 67 -4.08 -7.67 3.26
N ALA A 68 -4.40 -8.51 2.28
CA ALA A 68 -3.40 -9.25 1.51
C ALA A 68 -2.43 -8.29 0.79
N ALA A 69 -2.93 -7.21 0.19
CA ALA A 69 -2.10 -6.27 -0.54
C ALA A 69 -1.12 -5.49 0.35
N TYR A 70 -1.52 -5.12 1.57
CA TYR A 70 -0.63 -4.50 2.57
C TYR A 70 0.32 -5.54 3.19
N GLY A 71 -0.13 -6.78 3.37
CA GLY A 71 0.69 -7.90 3.82
C GLY A 71 1.83 -8.28 2.87
N GLU A 72 1.72 -7.94 1.57
CA GLU A 72 2.79 -8.12 0.59
C GLU A 72 3.94 -7.09 0.71
N ILE A 73 3.82 -6.06 1.56
CA ILE A 73 4.86 -5.04 1.74
C ILE A 73 6.05 -5.66 2.47
N THR A 74 7.23 -5.52 1.87
CA THR A 74 8.50 -6.06 2.40
C THR A 74 9.45 -4.97 2.88
N GLY A 75 9.13 -3.71 2.61
CA GLY A 75 9.95 -2.57 2.96
C GLY A 75 9.51 -1.32 2.19
N PHE A 76 10.15 -0.20 2.48
CA PHE A 76 10.00 1.00 1.68
C PHE A 76 11.16 1.96 1.87
N LYS A 77 11.32 2.84 0.88
CA LYS A 77 12.15 4.05 0.98
C LYS A 77 11.23 5.26 0.99
N ALA A 78 11.52 6.22 1.84
CA ALA A 78 10.82 7.49 1.82
C ALA A 78 11.83 8.63 1.95
N SER A 79 11.64 9.69 1.18
CA SER A 79 12.44 10.90 1.25
C SER A 79 11.54 12.13 1.26
N VAL A 80 12.01 13.16 1.93
CA VAL A 80 11.37 14.48 1.97
C VAL A 80 12.43 15.52 2.30
N GLY A 81 12.28 16.69 1.69
CA GLY A 81 13.24 17.77 1.83
C GLY A 81 13.00 18.90 0.85
N GLY A 82 13.94 19.83 0.80
CA GLY A 82 13.89 20.99 -0.08
C GLY A 82 15.28 21.56 -0.32
N TYR A 83 15.34 22.67 -1.05
CA TYR A 83 16.59 23.29 -1.45
C TYR A 83 17.47 23.75 -0.27
N PHE A 84 16.84 24.34 0.77
CA PHE A 84 17.58 24.95 1.88
C PHE A 84 18.02 23.94 2.94
N ASP A 85 17.12 23.06 3.38
CA ASP A 85 17.38 22.16 4.51
C ASP A 85 17.94 20.79 4.07
N GLY A 86 18.03 20.54 2.77
CA GLY A 86 18.44 19.24 2.24
C GLY A 86 17.31 18.20 2.29
N PHE A 87 17.69 16.94 2.14
CA PHE A 87 16.77 15.80 2.06
C PHE A 87 17.05 14.77 3.14
N THR A 88 16.03 14.45 3.93
CA THR A 88 16.04 13.27 4.78
C THR A 88 15.55 12.08 3.96
N GLN A 89 16.26 10.95 4.05
CA GLN A 89 15.82 9.68 3.49
C GLN A 89 15.80 8.60 4.58
N VAL A 90 14.76 7.77 4.56
CA VAL A 90 14.68 6.53 5.33
C VAL A 90 14.54 5.33 4.41
N HIS A 91 15.11 4.21 4.83
CA HIS A 91 14.93 2.90 4.21
C HIS A 91 14.59 1.89 5.28
N ILE A 92 13.41 1.29 5.20
CA ILE A 92 12.97 0.22 6.11
C ILE A 92 12.99 -1.10 5.36
N ASP A 93 13.75 -2.05 5.87
CA ASP A 93 13.81 -3.43 5.37
C ASP A 93 13.19 -4.37 6.44
N PHE A 94 12.14 -5.09 6.07
CA PHE A 94 11.40 -5.92 7.01
C PHE A 94 12.14 -7.23 7.31
N ALA A 95 12.86 -7.77 6.33
CA ALA A 95 13.60 -9.03 6.47
C ALA A 95 14.85 -8.84 7.32
N ALA A 96 15.64 -7.81 7.03
CA ALA A 96 16.79 -7.40 7.84
C ALA A 96 16.35 -6.80 9.19
N ARG A 97 15.09 -6.38 9.29
CA ARG A 97 14.50 -5.66 10.43
C ARG A 97 15.30 -4.41 10.77
N GLN A 98 15.65 -3.64 9.76
CA GLN A 98 16.49 -2.46 9.90
C GLN A 98 15.78 -1.24 9.34
N ILE A 99 15.98 -0.12 10.02
CA ILE A 99 15.75 1.20 9.46
C ILE A 99 17.09 1.91 9.34
N ILE A 100 17.36 2.43 8.15
CA ILE A 100 18.51 3.28 7.85
C ILE A 100 17.98 4.68 7.57
N ARG A 101 18.60 5.69 8.15
CA ARG A 101 18.33 7.11 7.86
C ARG A 101 19.62 7.78 7.39
N THR A 102 19.48 8.58 6.34
CA THR A 102 20.52 9.49 5.86
C THR A 102 19.93 10.88 5.67
N HIS A 103 20.79 11.88 5.66
CA HIS A 103 20.42 13.26 5.35
C HIS A 103 21.47 13.87 4.43
N SER A 104 21.06 14.67 3.45
CA SER A 104 21.97 15.11 2.38
C SER A 104 23.04 16.11 2.83
N LEU A 105 22.83 16.79 3.96
CA LEU A 105 23.80 17.73 4.54
C LEU A 105 24.64 17.13 5.66
N ASP A 106 24.34 15.89 6.06
CA ASP A 106 25.14 15.19 7.07
C ASP A 106 26.43 14.65 6.41
N ASP A 107 27.43 14.34 7.24
CA ASP A 107 28.60 13.60 6.81
C ASP A 107 28.16 12.28 6.13
N PRO A 108 28.61 11.97 4.89
CA PRO A 108 28.27 10.72 4.21
C PRO A 108 28.59 9.46 5.02
N GLU A 109 29.56 9.51 5.93
CA GLU A 109 29.91 8.40 6.82
C GLU A 109 28.98 8.30 8.04
N ALA A 110 28.25 9.36 8.38
CA ALA A 110 27.31 9.42 9.50
C ALA A 110 25.94 8.81 9.13
N VAL A 111 25.92 7.51 8.81
CA VAL A 111 24.67 6.77 8.57
C VAL A 111 24.04 6.33 9.88
N PHE A 112 22.82 6.79 10.15
CA PHE A 112 22.05 6.25 11.28
C PHE A 112 21.40 4.94 10.89
N SER A 113 21.64 3.89 11.69
CA SER A 113 20.95 2.60 11.55
C SER A 113 20.41 2.15 12.89
N LYS A 114 19.22 1.55 12.87
CA LYS A 114 18.56 1.01 14.05
C LYS A 114 17.85 -0.29 13.70
N ARG A 115 18.01 -1.29 14.57
CA ARG A 115 17.25 -2.54 14.48
C ARG A 115 15.82 -2.33 14.98
N LEU A 116 14.85 -2.79 14.21
CA LEU A 116 13.43 -2.73 14.54
C LEU A 116 12.98 -3.96 15.33
N ALA A 117 12.07 -3.70 16.27
CA ALA A 117 11.37 -4.75 16.99
C ALA A 117 10.40 -5.48 16.06
N VAL A 118 10.21 -6.78 16.29
CA VAL A 118 9.29 -7.62 15.50
C VAL A 118 7.86 -7.07 15.57
N LYS A 119 7.42 -6.61 16.75
CA LYS A 119 6.10 -5.99 16.95
C LYS A 119 5.89 -4.75 16.08
N THR A 120 6.92 -3.92 15.92
CA THR A 120 6.86 -2.73 15.07
C THR A 120 6.58 -3.12 13.61
N LEU A 121 7.34 -4.10 13.09
CA LEU A 121 7.17 -4.56 11.71
C LEU A 121 5.84 -5.28 11.49
N LYS A 122 5.36 -6.04 12.48
CA LYS A 122 4.05 -6.71 12.41
C LYS A 122 2.90 -5.71 12.32
N ASN A 123 2.99 -4.58 13.01
CA ASN A 123 1.92 -3.57 13.04
C ASN A 123 1.98 -2.60 11.86
N LEU A 124 3.17 -2.41 11.28
CA LEU A 124 3.41 -1.39 10.27
C LEU A 124 2.47 -1.49 9.04
N PRO A 125 2.23 -2.66 8.42
CA PRO A 125 1.27 -2.77 7.32
C PRO A 125 -0.14 -2.23 7.64
N GLY A 126 -0.65 -2.51 8.85
CA GLY A 126 -1.94 -1.99 9.30
C GLY A 126 -1.94 -0.47 9.44
N GLN A 127 -0.88 0.09 10.03
CA GLN A 127 -0.75 1.55 10.16
C GLN A 127 -0.62 2.25 8.79
N LEU A 128 0.00 1.60 7.80
CA LEU A 128 0.04 2.10 6.42
C LEU A 128 -1.32 1.98 5.72
N LYS A 129 -2.11 0.95 6.06
CA LYS A 129 -3.50 0.78 5.59
C LYS A 129 -4.41 1.89 6.11
N ASP A 130 -4.30 2.26 7.38
CA ASP A 130 -5.07 3.37 7.98
C ASP A 130 -4.83 4.73 7.28
N MET A 131 -3.69 4.88 6.59
CA MET A 131 -3.32 6.07 5.81
C MET A 131 -3.65 5.95 4.32
N ASP A 132 -4.20 4.82 3.92
CA ASP A 132 -4.51 4.46 2.54
C ASP A 132 -3.31 4.60 1.57
N LEU A 133 -2.10 4.31 2.08
CA LEU A 133 -0.83 4.55 1.36
C LEU A 133 -0.80 3.93 -0.04
N LEU A 134 -1.36 2.73 -0.20
CA LEU A 134 -1.37 2.05 -1.50
C LEU A 134 -2.20 2.82 -2.55
N ASN A 135 -3.28 3.49 -2.16
CA ASN A 135 -4.18 4.20 -3.06
C ASN A 135 -3.85 5.68 -3.27
N TRP A 136 -2.83 6.22 -2.60
CA TRP A 136 -2.32 7.56 -2.92
C TRP A 136 -2.10 7.76 -4.42
N LYS A 137 -2.37 8.96 -4.95
CA LYS A 137 -2.07 9.31 -6.33
C LYS A 137 -0.57 9.11 -6.60
N ARG A 138 -0.22 8.86 -7.86
CA ARG A 138 1.17 8.67 -8.26
C ARG A 138 2.01 9.94 -8.04
N ARG A 139 1.42 11.11 -8.29
CA ARG A 139 2.05 12.43 -8.14
C ARG A 139 1.09 13.42 -7.50
N TYR A 140 1.62 14.31 -6.67
CA TYR A 140 0.93 15.44 -6.07
C TYR A 140 1.74 16.71 -6.35
N GLU A 141 1.20 17.63 -7.15
CA GLU A 141 1.93 18.80 -7.60
C GLU A 141 1.16 20.07 -7.22
N ASN A 142 1.85 21.04 -6.62
CA ASN A 142 1.34 22.39 -6.44
C ASN A 142 2.32 23.39 -7.07
N SER A 143 2.03 23.80 -8.30
CA SER A 143 2.88 24.70 -9.09
C SER A 143 2.78 26.17 -8.67
N GLN A 144 1.92 26.52 -7.71
CA GLN A 144 1.83 27.88 -7.15
C GLN A 144 2.94 28.17 -6.13
N VAL A 145 3.72 27.14 -5.78
CA VAL A 145 4.84 27.23 -4.84
C VAL A 145 6.12 26.89 -5.60
N LEU A 146 7.04 27.86 -5.72
CA LEU A 146 8.25 27.76 -6.53
C LEU A 146 9.39 27.08 -5.77
N ASP A 147 9.57 27.43 -4.51
CA ASP A 147 10.49 26.83 -3.55
C ASP A 147 9.71 26.13 -2.44
N GLY A 148 10.15 24.94 -2.03
CA GLY A 148 9.46 24.22 -0.98
C GLY A 148 9.89 22.78 -0.88
N THR A 149 8.92 21.90 -0.67
CA THR A 149 9.15 20.52 -0.27
C THR A 149 8.89 19.56 -1.42
N GLN A 150 9.87 18.71 -1.70
CA GLN A 150 9.73 17.54 -2.54
C GLN A 150 9.80 16.28 -1.71
N TRP A 151 9.01 15.28 -2.09
CA TRP A 151 8.98 14.01 -1.40
C TRP A 151 8.77 12.84 -2.36
N GLN A 152 9.23 11.67 -1.93
CA GLN A 152 9.05 10.41 -2.65
C GLN A 152 8.88 9.26 -1.68
N VAL A 153 7.98 8.33 -2.00
CA VAL A 153 7.82 7.05 -1.29
C VAL A 153 7.89 5.91 -2.32
N GLU A 154 8.83 4.99 -2.11
CA GLU A 154 8.97 3.75 -2.87
C GLU A 154 8.58 2.56 -1.99
N ILE A 155 7.42 1.97 -2.25
CA ILE A 155 6.87 0.84 -1.49
C ILE A 155 7.34 -0.45 -2.16
N GLN A 156 8.16 -1.22 -1.46
CA GLN A 156 8.63 -2.52 -1.93
C GLN A 156 7.58 -3.58 -1.58
N ARG A 157 7.15 -4.35 -2.58
CA ARG A 157 6.24 -5.48 -2.45
C ARG A 157 6.83 -6.71 -3.12
N GLN A 158 6.29 -7.88 -2.82
CA GLN A 158 6.64 -9.11 -3.53
C GLN A 158 6.49 -8.94 -5.06
N GLY A 159 7.62 -8.86 -5.77
CA GLY A 159 7.69 -8.78 -7.22
C GLY A 159 7.38 -7.42 -7.86
N ARG A 160 7.18 -6.32 -7.11
CA ARG A 160 7.02 -4.97 -7.67
C ARG A 160 7.35 -3.84 -6.69
N ILE A 161 7.69 -2.68 -7.23
CA ILE A 161 7.87 -1.44 -6.46
C ILE A 161 6.81 -0.43 -6.91
N LEU A 162 6.09 0.16 -5.95
CA LEU A 162 5.16 1.26 -6.22
C LEU A 162 5.81 2.58 -5.83
N ARG A 163 5.71 3.60 -6.70
CA ARG A 163 6.28 4.93 -6.46
C ARG A 163 5.18 5.97 -6.33
N LYS A 164 5.27 6.79 -5.29
CA LYS A 164 4.45 7.98 -5.02
C LYS A 164 5.39 9.16 -4.84
N SER A 165 5.03 10.34 -5.32
CA SER A 165 5.85 11.53 -5.17
C SER A 165 5.01 12.79 -5.09
N GLY A 166 5.63 13.89 -4.68
CA GLY A 166 5.04 15.20 -4.86
C GLY A 166 6.03 16.34 -4.74
N SER A 167 5.62 17.49 -5.26
CA SER A 167 6.28 18.79 -5.09
C SER A 167 5.25 19.79 -4.60
N ASN A 168 5.36 20.21 -3.34
CA ASN A 168 4.44 21.13 -2.66
C ASN A 168 2.97 20.69 -2.60
N GLY A 169 2.66 19.48 -3.06
CA GLY A 169 1.36 18.82 -2.94
C GLY A 169 1.50 17.54 -2.14
N PHE A 170 0.48 17.24 -1.32
CA PHE A 170 0.53 16.15 -0.35
C PHE A 170 -0.80 15.39 -0.31
N PRO A 171 -0.79 14.08 -0.01
CA PRO A 171 -2.00 13.34 0.34
C PRO A 171 -2.57 13.81 1.68
N ASP A 172 -3.87 13.64 1.90
CA ASP A 172 -4.58 14.03 3.14
C ASP A 172 -3.93 13.45 4.42
N LYS A 173 -3.30 12.27 4.30
CA LYS A 173 -2.65 11.54 5.40
C LYS A 173 -1.12 11.69 5.45
N TRP A 174 -0.58 12.72 4.80
CA TRP A 174 0.86 12.97 4.76
C TRP A 174 1.48 13.18 6.15
N ASP A 175 0.89 14.04 6.99
CA ASP A 175 1.44 14.31 8.32
C ASP A 175 1.37 13.09 9.24
N ASP A 176 0.32 12.28 9.11
CA ASP A 176 0.18 11.01 9.82
C ASP A 176 1.31 10.03 9.42
N PHE A 177 1.62 9.97 8.12
CA PHE A 177 2.75 9.19 7.60
C PHE A 177 4.09 9.69 8.15
N CYS A 178 4.35 11.00 8.10
CA CYS A 178 5.60 11.57 8.61
C CYS A 178 5.81 11.29 10.10
N ARG A 179 4.75 11.46 10.92
CA ARG A 179 4.76 11.13 12.35
C ARG A 179 5.02 9.65 12.61
N LEU A 180 4.46 8.75 11.80
CA LEU A 180 4.73 7.33 11.89
C LEU A 180 6.21 7.00 11.62
N ILE A 181 6.79 7.58 10.56
CA ILE A 181 8.21 7.37 10.24
C ILE A 181 9.10 7.91 11.35
N GLN A 182 8.84 9.11 11.84
CA GLN A 182 9.57 9.71 12.97
C GLN A 182 9.49 8.82 14.22
N LYS A 183 8.32 8.27 14.53
CA LYS A 183 8.13 7.36 15.67
C LYS A 183 8.96 6.07 15.52
N ILE A 184 9.01 5.50 14.32
CA ILE A 184 9.75 4.26 14.05
C ILE A 184 11.26 4.50 14.09
N SER A 185 11.72 5.56 13.41
CA SER A 185 13.14 5.93 13.34
C SER A 185 13.67 6.44 14.68
N GLY A 186 12.84 7.15 15.46
CA GLY A 186 13.28 7.92 16.63
C GLY A 186 14.03 9.20 16.24
N ARG A 187 13.87 9.68 15.00
CA ARG A 187 14.54 10.86 14.43
C ARG A 187 13.54 11.64 13.58
N PRO A 188 13.71 12.96 13.42
CA PRO A 188 12.86 13.75 12.53
C PRO A 188 12.82 13.19 11.10
N PHE A 189 11.65 13.25 10.47
CA PHE A 189 11.44 12.80 9.10
C PHE A 189 10.77 13.84 8.21
N ALA A 190 10.04 14.82 8.74
CA ALA A 190 9.60 16.05 8.06
C ALA A 190 9.36 17.12 9.14
#